data_AF-A0A954R3W3-F1
#
_entry.id   AF-A0A954R3W3-F1
#
_cell.length_a   1.000
_cell.length_b   1.000
_cell.length_c   1.000
_cell.angle_alpha   90.00
_cell.angle_beta   90.00
_cell.angle_gamma   90.00
#
_symmetry.space_group_name_H-M   'P 1'
#
loop_
_entity.id
_entity.type
_entity.pdbx_description
1 polymer ?
#
loop_
_entity_poly.entity_id
_entity_poly.type
_entity_poly.pdbx_seq_one_letter_code
_entity_poly.pdbx_strand_id
1 'polypeptide(L)'
;MAQAPLHSQWELTNTHVSLENAASARQTMQMVVNTSREITANQVFKRVRIQNPNVLSAVPLEGGNRLQISAISTGVTQVDLLGADESVHSIEVMVLGDVRELEAILRQQFPDANLQVVPVQTGCIVSGFVTSDEHVNQVITIAELYFPTIINQVSVTGVHTIQLETQIMEVSRTKLRELGVDWALSNGDDIVKTTLKTGAETFSVGVIENSTSFLTSIRALKRANLVKVLASPTLTAVDGRPASFNSGGEFPILIPAGLGQVGVQFREFGTRLDYVAKVRGGGRIWLEVRP
;
A
#
# COMPACT_ATOMS: atom_id res chain seq x y z
N MET A 1 -13.95 0.81 25.18
CA MET A 1 -14.56 -0.41 24.60
C MET A 1 -15.90 -0.02 24.02
N ALA A 2 -15.97 0.24 22.71
CA ALA A 2 -17.21 0.50 22.00
C ALA A 2 -17.34 -0.58 20.93
N GLN A 3 -18.24 -1.55 21.16
CA GLN A 3 -18.58 -2.59 20.21
C GLN A 3 -19.32 -1.95 19.02
N ALA A 4 -18.81 -2.22 17.82
CA ALA A 4 -19.49 -1.91 16.58
C ALA A 4 -20.76 -2.77 16.43
N PRO A 5 -21.84 -2.27 15.79
CA PRO A 5 -23.03 -3.07 15.57
C PRO A 5 -22.72 -4.17 14.55
N LEU A 6 -22.97 -5.42 14.96
CA LEU A 6 -23.01 -6.61 14.13
C LEU A 6 -23.97 -6.35 12.95
N HIS A 7 -23.46 -6.29 11.73
CA HIS A 7 -24.31 -6.29 10.55
C HIS A 7 -25.04 -7.64 10.51
N SER A 8 -26.36 -7.51 10.57
CA SER A 8 -27.35 -8.57 10.72
C SER A 8 -27.17 -9.68 9.70
N GLN A 9 -27.29 -10.89 10.22
CA GLN A 9 -27.52 -12.15 9.51
C GLN A 9 -28.47 -11.95 8.33
N TRP A 10 -28.00 -12.27 7.12
CA TRP A 10 -28.89 -12.57 6.00
C TRP A 10 -29.45 -13.97 6.26
N GLU A 11 -30.45 -14.05 7.12
CA GLU A 11 -31.27 -15.26 7.23
C GLU A 11 -31.87 -15.56 5.84
N LEU A 12 -31.80 -16.83 5.45
CA LEU A 12 -32.46 -17.39 4.28
C LEU A 12 -33.97 -17.43 4.52
N THR A 13 -34.58 -16.26 4.67
CA THR A 13 -36.00 -16.14 4.94
C THR A 13 -36.73 -16.02 3.61
N ASN A 14 -37.69 -16.92 3.38
CA ASN A 14 -38.67 -16.79 2.31
C ASN A 14 -39.26 -15.39 2.36
N THR A 15 -39.07 -14.61 1.29
CA THR A 15 -39.63 -13.26 1.25
C THR A 15 -41.13 -13.37 0.99
N HIS A 16 -41.93 -12.98 1.98
CA HIS A 16 -43.38 -12.93 1.86
C HIS A 16 -43.79 -11.57 1.26
N VAL A 17 -44.61 -11.61 0.22
CA VAL A 17 -45.12 -10.41 -0.47
C VAL A 17 -46.65 -10.37 -0.36
N SER A 18 -47.17 -9.31 0.24
CA SER A 18 -48.60 -9.08 0.39
C SER A 18 -49.15 -8.26 -0.78
N LEU A 19 -50.19 -8.78 -1.44
CA LEU A 19 -50.87 -8.21 -2.61
C LEU A 19 -52.20 -7.50 -2.29
N GLU A 20 -52.45 -7.09 -1.04
CA GLU A 20 -53.78 -6.58 -0.61
C GLU A 20 -53.90 -5.05 -0.50
N ASN A 21 -52.86 -4.28 -0.86
CA ASN A 21 -52.95 -2.82 -0.84
C ASN A 21 -51.99 -2.21 -1.87
N ALA A 22 -52.53 -1.76 -3.01
CA ALA A 22 -51.80 -1.01 -4.04
C ALA A 22 -51.17 0.32 -3.53
N ALA A 23 -51.52 0.76 -2.31
CA ALA A 23 -51.00 1.96 -1.67
C ALA A 23 -49.85 1.72 -0.66
N SER A 24 -49.42 0.48 -0.43
CA SER A 24 -48.40 0.17 0.58
C SER A 24 -47.00 0.07 -0.02
N ALA A 25 -46.10 0.92 0.47
CA ALA A 25 -44.64 0.95 0.32
C ALA A 25 -44.04 0.13 -0.84
N ARG A 26 -43.48 0.83 -1.84
CA ARG A 26 -42.65 0.27 -2.92
C ARG A 26 -41.70 -0.80 -2.37
N GLN A 27 -42.03 -2.07 -2.61
CA GLN A 27 -41.28 -3.19 -2.05
C GLN A 27 -39.96 -3.31 -2.81
N THR A 28 -38.86 -3.05 -2.11
CA THR A 28 -37.51 -3.20 -2.64
C THR A 28 -36.91 -4.49 -2.14
N MET A 29 -36.28 -5.24 -3.04
CA MET A 29 -35.58 -6.49 -2.76
C MET A 29 -34.14 -6.38 -3.24
N GLN A 30 -33.20 -6.76 -2.38
CA GLN A 30 -31.79 -6.88 -2.76
C GLN A 30 -31.42 -8.34 -3.01
N MET A 31 -30.68 -8.56 -4.08
CA MET A 31 -30.14 -9.86 -4.49
C MET A 31 -28.68 -9.70 -4.91
N VAL A 32 -27.91 -10.79 -4.86
CA VAL A 32 -26.55 -10.84 -5.40
C VAL A 32 -26.58 -11.58 -6.73
N VAL A 33 -25.77 -11.16 -7.69
CA VAL A 33 -25.65 -11.85 -8.99
C VAL A 33 -25.39 -13.36 -8.79
N ASN A 34 -25.93 -14.19 -9.67
CA ASN A 34 -25.86 -15.67 -9.60
C ASN A 34 -26.52 -16.30 -8.37
N THR A 35 -27.36 -15.56 -7.64
CA THR A 35 -28.21 -16.13 -6.56
C THR A 35 -29.66 -16.24 -6.99
N SER A 36 -30.40 -17.13 -6.32
CA SER A 36 -31.85 -17.25 -6.50
C SER A 36 -32.58 -17.13 -5.16
N ARG A 37 -33.80 -16.60 -5.20
CA ARG A 37 -34.69 -16.49 -4.05
C ARG A 37 -36.10 -16.86 -4.45
N GLU A 38 -36.84 -17.40 -3.50
CA GLU A 38 -38.26 -17.65 -3.66
C GLU A 38 -39.08 -16.51 -3.05
N ILE A 39 -40.10 -16.07 -3.78
CA ILE A 39 -41.11 -15.13 -3.34
C ILE A 39 -42.42 -15.90 -3.20
N THR A 40 -43.05 -15.77 -2.04
CA THR A 40 -44.41 -16.26 -1.81
C THR A 40 -45.37 -15.08 -1.74
N ALA A 41 -46.34 -15.05 -2.64
CA ALA A 41 -47.44 -14.10 -2.65
C ALA A 41 -48.59 -14.61 -1.75
N ASN A 42 -49.30 -13.69 -1.13
CA ASN A 42 -50.52 -13.99 -0.34
C ASN A 42 -51.72 -14.46 -1.20
N GLN A 43 -51.68 -14.24 -2.52
CA GLN A 43 -52.72 -14.66 -3.47
C GLN A 43 -52.10 -15.27 -4.73
N VAL A 44 -52.90 -16.03 -5.48
CA VAL A 44 -52.50 -16.60 -6.77
C VAL A 44 -52.37 -15.50 -7.81
N PHE A 45 -51.22 -15.42 -8.48
CA PHE A 45 -51.00 -14.47 -9.56
C PHE A 45 -51.31 -15.13 -10.92
N LYS A 46 -51.96 -14.38 -11.81
CA LYS A 46 -52.31 -14.81 -13.17
C LYS A 46 -51.13 -14.72 -14.13
N ARG A 47 -50.28 -13.69 -13.95
CA ARG A 47 -49.14 -13.44 -14.85
C ARG A 47 -48.02 -12.71 -14.12
N VAL A 48 -46.79 -13.03 -14.50
CA VAL A 48 -45.57 -12.33 -14.05
C VAL A 48 -44.97 -11.59 -15.24
N ARG A 49 -44.60 -10.33 -15.05
CA ARG A 49 -43.86 -9.54 -16.04
C ARG A 49 -42.56 -9.05 -15.43
N ILE A 50 -41.45 -9.24 -16.13
CA ILE A 50 -40.15 -8.70 -15.76
C ILE A 50 -39.83 -7.56 -16.72
N GLN A 51 -39.46 -6.39 -16.20
CA GLN A 51 -39.15 -5.23 -17.04
C GLN A 51 -37.84 -5.43 -17.83
N ASN A 52 -36.81 -5.98 -17.18
CA ASN A 52 -35.54 -6.29 -17.83
C ASN A 52 -35.11 -7.76 -17.57
N PRO A 53 -35.26 -8.66 -18.56
CA PRO A 53 -34.92 -10.08 -18.43
C PRO A 53 -33.41 -10.35 -18.44
N ASN A 54 -32.57 -9.38 -18.81
CA ASN A 54 -31.10 -9.54 -18.77
C ASN A 54 -30.56 -9.44 -17.33
N VAL A 55 -31.28 -8.74 -16.45
CA VAL A 55 -30.92 -8.54 -15.03
C VAL A 55 -31.45 -9.67 -14.17
N LEU A 56 -32.65 -10.17 -14.48
CA LEU A 56 -33.41 -11.06 -13.61
C LEU A 56 -34.28 -12.01 -14.42
N SER A 57 -34.32 -13.27 -14.02
CA SER A 57 -35.29 -14.25 -14.53
C SER A 57 -36.24 -14.65 -13.41
N ALA A 58 -37.48 -14.95 -13.77
CA ALA A 58 -38.50 -15.37 -12.83
C ALA A 58 -39.29 -16.56 -13.41
N VAL A 59 -39.41 -17.62 -12.63
CA VAL A 59 -40.09 -18.86 -12.99
C VAL A 59 -41.18 -19.13 -11.96
N PRO A 60 -42.46 -19.10 -12.35
CA PRO A 60 -43.57 -19.48 -11.47
C PRO A 60 -43.41 -20.93 -11.00
N LEU A 61 -43.64 -21.17 -9.72
CA LEU A 61 -43.62 -22.51 -9.12
C LEU A 61 -45.03 -23.08 -9.01
N GLU A 62 -45.11 -24.39 -8.75
CA GLU A 62 -46.39 -25.08 -8.50
C GLU A 62 -47.13 -24.44 -7.31
N GLY A 63 -48.46 -24.29 -7.45
CA GLY A 63 -49.32 -23.62 -6.46
C GLY A 63 -49.77 -22.21 -6.85
N GLY A 64 -49.18 -21.61 -7.90
CA GLY A 64 -49.67 -20.35 -8.51
C GLY A 64 -49.47 -19.07 -7.67
N ASN A 65 -48.99 -19.20 -6.44
CA ASN A 65 -48.67 -18.09 -5.54
C ASN A 65 -47.17 -18.00 -5.21
N ARG A 66 -46.33 -18.87 -5.78
CA ARG A 66 -44.88 -18.91 -5.52
C ARG A 66 -44.11 -18.61 -6.81
N LEU A 67 -43.05 -17.80 -6.67
CA LEU A 67 -42.21 -17.36 -7.79
C LEU A 67 -40.75 -17.54 -7.41
N GLN A 68 -40.00 -18.33 -8.17
CA GLN A 68 -38.54 -18.35 -8.05
C GLN A 68 -37.96 -17.24 -8.91
N ILE A 69 -37.10 -16.42 -8.32
CA ILE A 69 -36.39 -15.34 -8.98
C ILE A 69 -34.90 -15.63 -8.95
N SER A 70 -34.23 -15.45 -10.09
CA SER A 70 -32.79 -15.66 -10.25
C SER A 70 -32.12 -14.40 -10.78
N ALA A 71 -31.07 -13.96 -10.11
CA ALA A 71 -30.27 -12.80 -10.49
C ALA A 71 -29.22 -13.18 -11.56
N ILE A 72 -29.32 -12.55 -12.74
CA ILE A 72 -28.47 -12.84 -13.90
C ILE A 72 -27.33 -11.84 -14.02
N SER A 73 -27.63 -10.55 -13.97
CA SER A 73 -26.64 -9.47 -14.06
C SER A 73 -26.95 -8.34 -13.09
N THR A 74 -25.96 -7.51 -12.77
CA THR A 74 -26.12 -6.41 -11.81
C THR A 74 -26.97 -5.29 -12.40
N GLY A 75 -27.74 -4.61 -11.55
CA GLY A 75 -28.62 -3.54 -11.97
C GLY A 75 -29.91 -3.46 -11.15
N VAL A 76 -30.80 -2.57 -11.55
CA VAL A 76 -32.13 -2.43 -10.95
C VAL A 76 -33.15 -2.81 -12.00
N THR A 77 -34.09 -3.67 -11.63
CA THR A 77 -35.20 -4.08 -12.47
C THR A 77 -36.47 -4.17 -11.63
N GLN A 78 -37.61 -4.35 -12.28
CA GLN A 78 -38.89 -4.46 -11.61
C GLN A 78 -39.63 -5.70 -12.10
N VAL A 79 -40.30 -6.35 -11.15
CA VAL A 79 -41.15 -7.52 -11.36
C VAL A 79 -42.57 -7.13 -11.02
N ASP A 80 -43.46 -7.22 -12.00
CA ASP A 80 -44.88 -6.96 -11.85
C ASP A 80 -45.64 -8.30 -11.75
N LEU A 81 -46.38 -8.47 -10.66
CA LEU A 81 -47.28 -9.59 -10.42
C LEU A 81 -48.71 -9.10 -10.68
N LEU A 82 -49.40 -9.74 -11.62
CA LEU A 82 -50.81 -9.49 -11.91
C LEU A 82 -51.68 -10.47 -11.13
N GLY A 83 -52.48 -9.98 -10.19
CA GLY A 83 -53.44 -10.76 -9.40
C GLY A 83 -54.65 -11.22 -10.22
N ALA A 84 -55.46 -12.11 -9.63
CA ALA A 84 -56.71 -12.57 -10.24
C ALA A 84 -57.79 -11.46 -10.30
N ASP A 85 -57.68 -10.47 -9.43
CA ASP A 85 -58.52 -9.26 -9.32
C ASP A 85 -58.07 -8.12 -10.26
N GLU A 86 -57.15 -8.41 -11.19
CA GLU A 86 -56.48 -7.44 -12.06
C GLU A 86 -55.58 -6.42 -11.33
N SER A 87 -55.32 -6.59 -10.03
CA SER A 87 -54.37 -5.76 -9.31
C SER A 87 -52.94 -6.00 -9.79
N VAL A 88 -52.16 -4.93 -9.93
CA VAL A 88 -50.74 -5.00 -10.30
C VAL A 88 -49.89 -4.67 -9.08
N HIS A 89 -49.01 -5.60 -8.73
CA HIS A 89 -48.07 -5.46 -7.63
C HIS A 89 -46.64 -5.45 -8.17
N SER A 90 -45.94 -4.35 -7.94
CA SER A 90 -44.60 -4.13 -8.46
C SER A 90 -43.56 -4.27 -7.34
N ILE A 91 -42.58 -5.14 -7.57
CA ILE A 91 -41.43 -5.36 -6.71
C ILE A 91 -40.20 -4.84 -7.44
N GLU A 92 -39.50 -3.90 -6.83
CA GLU A 92 -38.22 -3.40 -7.34
C GLU A 92 -37.09 -4.31 -6.83
N VAL A 93 -36.33 -4.88 -7.75
CA VAL A 93 -35.24 -5.80 -7.45
C VAL A 93 -33.92 -5.13 -7.83
N MET A 94 -33.07 -4.93 -6.83
CA MET A 94 -31.70 -4.44 -6.97
C MET A 94 -30.75 -5.63 -6.90
N VAL A 95 -30.08 -5.92 -8.00
CA VAL A 95 -29.05 -6.95 -8.10
C VAL A 95 -27.68 -6.30 -7.97
N LEU A 96 -26.95 -6.70 -6.93
CA LEU A 96 -25.58 -6.25 -6.64
C LEU A 96 -24.56 -7.30 -7.08
N GLY A 97 -23.33 -6.87 -7.36
CA GLY A 97 -22.23 -7.80 -7.61
C GLY A 97 -21.79 -8.53 -6.35
N ASP A 98 -21.13 -9.68 -6.51
CA ASP A 98 -20.60 -10.44 -5.38
C ASP A 98 -19.20 -9.93 -5.01
N VAL A 99 -19.06 -9.40 -3.79
CA VAL A 99 -17.78 -8.90 -3.27
C VAL A 99 -17.12 -9.86 -2.30
N ARG A 100 -17.78 -10.96 -1.92
CA ARG A 100 -17.33 -11.82 -0.81
C ARG A 100 -15.99 -12.47 -1.10
N GLU A 101 -15.80 -12.91 -2.34
CA GLU A 101 -14.54 -13.50 -2.79
C GLU A 101 -13.42 -12.46 -2.80
N LEU A 102 -13.67 -11.27 -3.36
CA LEU A 102 -12.73 -10.17 -3.36
C LEU A 102 -12.32 -9.76 -1.94
N GLU A 103 -13.29 -9.60 -1.03
CA GLU A 103 -13.00 -9.29 0.39
C GLU A 103 -12.16 -10.37 1.06
N ALA A 104 -12.44 -11.65 0.80
CA ALA A 104 -11.68 -12.76 1.36
C ALA A 104 -10.21 -12.75 0.88
N ILE A 105 -9.99 -12.51 -0.42
CA ILE A 105 -8.65 -12.42 -1.01
C ILE A 105 -7.90 -11.21 -0.46
N LEU A 106 -8.54 -10.03 -0.41
CA LEU A 106 -7.91 -8.83 0.11
C LEU A 106 -7.51 -8.99 1.59
N ARG A 107 -8.36 -9.62 2.41
CA ARG A 107 -8.02 -9.91 3.82
C ARG A 107 -6.88 -10.92 3.96
N GLN A 108 -6.78 -11.90 3.06
CA GLN A 108 -5.72 -12.89 3.08
C GLN A 108 -4.37 -12.31 2.60
N GLN A 109 -4.38 -11.48 1.55
CA GLN A 109 -3.18 -10.87 0.98
C GLN A 109 -2.65 -9.71 1.83
N PHE A 110 -3.54 -8.93 2.46
CA PHE A 110 -3.19 -7.74 3.23
C PHE A 110 -3.72 -7.86 4.68
N PRO A 111 -3.15 -8.73 5.52
CA PRO A 111 -3.63 -8.95 6.89
C PRO A 111 -3.47 -7.72 7.79
N ASP A 112 -2.50 -6.85 7.51
CA ASP A 112 -2.24 -5.61 8.26
C ASP A 112 -3.07 -4.41 7.76
N ALA A 113 -3.83 -4.59 6.67
CA ALA A 113 -4.70 -3.57 6.11
C ALA A 113 -6.14 -3.78 6.60
N ASN A 114 -6.85 -2.68 6.83
CA ASN A 114 -8.30 -2.74 7.01
C ASN A 114 -8.96 -2.26 5.72
N LEU A 115 -9.38 -3.21 4.90
CA LEU A 115 -10.04 -2.95 3.61
C LEU A 115 -11.49 -3.39 3.69
N GLN A 116 -12.38 -2.52 3.22
CA GLN A 116 -13.80 -2.79 3.07
C GLN A 116 -14.20 -2.61 1.61
N VAL A 117 -15.02 -3.53 1.09
CA VAL A 117 -15.51 -3.48 -0.28
C VAL A 117 -17.01 -3.32 -0.27
N VAL A 118 -17.50 -2.26 -0.91
CA VAL A 118 -18.93 -2.00 -1.05
C VAL A 118 -19.30 -2.15 -2.53
N PRO A 119 -20.18 -3.11 -2.89
CA PRO A 119 -20.62 -3.24 -4.28
C PRO A 119 -21.44 -2.01 -4.69
N VAL A 120 -21.20 -1.53 -5.90
CA VAL A 120 -22.02 -0.53 -6.58
C VAL A 120 -22.47 -1.08 -7.93
N GLN A 121 -23.49 -0.46 -8.52
CA GLN A 121 -24.21 -0.90 -9.72
C GLN A 121 -23.40 -1.78 -10.71
N THR A 122 -22.30 -1.26 -11.27
CA THR A 122 -21.38 -1.99 -12.16
C THR A 122 -19.94 -2.01 -11.64
N GLY A 123 -19.73 -1.87 -10.33
CA GLY A 123 -18.41 -1.64 -9.77
C GLY A 123 -18.29 -1.95 -8.29
N CYS A 124 -17.18 -1.54 -7.68
CA CYS A 124 -17.05 -1.53 -6.23
C CYS A 124 -16.35 -0.28 -5.73
N ILE A 125 -16.68 0.13 -4.50
CA ILE A 125 -15.90 1.08 -3.73
C ILE A 125 -14.99 0.28 -2.82
N VAL A 126 -13.69 0.54 -2.90
CA VAL A 126 -12.71 -0.04 -1.97
C VAL A 126 -12.25 1.06 -1.05
N SER A 127 -12.48 0.91 0.25
CA SER A 127 -12.16 1.91 1.26
C SER A 127 -11.36 1.31 2.42
N GLY A 128 -10.69 2.18 3.17
CA GLY A 128 -9.96 1.81 4.37
C GLY A 128 -8.52 2.27 4.37
N PHE A 129 -7.62 1.49 4.96
CA PHE A 129 -6.21 1.84 5.05
C PHE A 129 -5.27 0.68 4.68
N VAL A 130 -4.14 1.04 4.10
CA VAL A 130 -3.00 0.15 3.83
C VAL A 130 -1.72 0.73 4.41
N THR A 131 -0.73 -0.12 4.61
CA THR A 131 0.57 0.26 5.19
C THR A 131 1.57 0.81 4.18
N SER A 132 1.33 0.72 2.88
CA SER A 132 2.26 1.24 1.88
C SER A 132 1.53 1.69 0.60
N ASP A 133 2.14 2.62 -0.13
CA ASP A 133 1.62 3.08 -1.43
C ASP A 133 1.61 1.96 -2.47
N GLU A 134 2.57 1.03 -2.38
CA GLU A 134 2.64 -0.15 -3.25
C GLU A 134 1.42 -1.06 -3.08
N HIS A 135 0.95 -1.25 -1.83
CA HIS A 135 -0.25 -2.03 -1.54
C HIS A 135 -1.52 -1.40 -2.14
N VAL A 136 -1.61 -0.06 -2.21
CA VAL A 136 -2.77 0.61 -2.84
C VAL A 136 -2.93 0.14 -4.29
N ASN A 137 -1.85 0.17 -5.07
CA ASN A 137 -1.89 -0.24 -6.48
C ASN A 137 -2.26 -1.73 -6.62
N GLN A 138 -1.71 -2.60 -5.77
CA GLN A 138 -2.02 -4.03 -5.80
C GLN A 138 -3.49 -4.30 -5.46
N VAL A 139 -4.06 -3.61 -4.46
CA VAL A 139 -5.48 -3.72 -4.09
C VAL A 139 -6.37 -3.34 -5.27
N ILE A 140 -6.06 -2.25 -5.97
CA ILE A 140 -6.82 -1.81 -7.14
C ILE A 140 -6.73 -2.85 -8.26
N THR A 141 -5.53 -3.33 -8.59
CA THR A 141 -5.35 -4.34 -9.65
C THR A 141 -6.10 -5.64 -9.35
N ILE A 142 -6.13 -6.09 -8.10
CA ILE A 142 -6.93 -7.26 -7.71
C ILE A 142 -8.43 -6.96 -7.89
N ALA A 143 -8.90 -5.78 -7.50
CA ALA A 143 -10.30 -5.40 -7.65
C ALA A 143 -10.74 -5.28 -9.13
N GLU A 144 -9.84 -4.85 -10.02
CA GLU A 144 -10.06 -4.77 -11.49
C GLU A 144 -10.36 -6.13 -12.14
N LEU A 145 -9.93 -7.23 -11.52
CA LEU A 145 -10.25 -8.58 -12.00
C LEU A 145 -11.72 -8.96 -11.75
N TYR A 146 -12.36 -8.36 -10.75
CA TYR A 146 -13.73 -8.68 -10.34
C TYR A 146 -14.75 -7.66 -10.85
N PHE A 147 -14.37 -6.38 -10.94
CA PHE A 147 -15.28 -5.29 -11.26
C PHE A 147 -14.69 -4.37 -12.34
N PRO A 148 -15.48 -3.94 -13.34
CA PRO A 148 -14.97 -3.08 -14.41
C PRO A 148 -14.73 -1.63 -13.95
N THR A 149 -15.41 -1.18 -12.89
CA THR A 149 -15.26 0.17 -12.33
C THR A 149 -14.93 0.09 -10.85
N ILE A 150 -13.82 0.71 -10.44
CA ILE A 150 -13.43 0.81 -9.03
C ILE A 150 -13.32 2.25 -8.60
N ILE A 151 -13.95 2.55 -7.46
CA ILE A 151 -13.80 3.83 -6.78
C ILE A 151 -12.81 3.60 -5.64
N ASN A 152 -11.59 4.11 -5.81
CA ASN A 152 -10.54 4.01 -4.80
C ASN A 152 -10.72 5.08 -3.71
N GLN A 153 -10.97 4.64 -2.48
CA GLN A 153 -10.97 5.44 -1.26
C GLN A 153 -10.00 4.88 -0.21
N VAL A 154 -8.99 4.13 -0.66
CA VAL A 154 -7.95 3.58 0.21
C VAL A 154 -6.98 4.69 0.58
N SER A 155 -6.69 4.79 1.87
CA SER A 155 -5.69 5.71 2.42
C SER A 155 -4.43 4.95 2.82
N VAL A 156 -3.26 5.58 2.69
CA VAL A 156 -2.02 5.01 3.22
C VAL A 156 -1.87 5.49 4.66
N THR A 157 -1.89 4.57 5.61
CA THR A 157 -1.63 4.86 7.03
C THR A 157 -0.19 4.49 7.38
N GLY A 158 0.43 5.31 8.23
CA GLY A 158 1.79 5.09 8.71
C GLY A 158 2.75 6.18 8.23
N VAL A 159 3.43 6.80 9.19
CA VAL A 159 4.62 7.59 8.92
C VAL A 159 5.80 6.64 9.05
N HIS A 160 6.35 6.16 7.94
CA HIS A 160 7.59 5.39 8.01
C HIS A 160 8.71 6.34 8.40
N THR A 161 9.37 6.01 9.51
CA THR A 161 10.58 6.70 9.94
C THR A 161 11.77 5.81 9.62
N ILE A 162 12.81 6.44 9.10
CA ILE A 162 14.07 5.81 8.72
C ILE A 162 15.14 6.40 9.63
N GLN A 163 15.76 5.56 10.45
CA GLN A 163 16.92 5.97 11.25
C GLN A 163 18.19 5.73 10.44
N LEU A 164 18.92 6.80 10.18
CA LEU A 164 20.19 6.80 9.46
C LEU A 164 21.32 6.92 10.49
N GLU A 165 22.22 5.94 10.53
CA GLU A 165 23.48 6.00 11.27
C GLU A 165 24.62 6.15 10.27
N THR A 166 25.27 7.31 10.28
CA THR A 166 26.36 7.62 9.36
C THR A 166 27.68 7.60 10.10
N GLN A 167 28.72 6.99 9.54
CA GLN A 167 30.07 7.01 10.10
C GLN A 167 31.02 7.82 9.22
N ILE A 168 31.59 8.88 9.77
CA ILE A 168 32.53 9.75 9.08
C ILE A 168 33.93 9.36 9.49
N MET A 169 34.76 9.00 8.51
CA MET A 169 36.12 8.51 8.73
C MET A 169 37.15 9.35 7.96
N GLU A 170 38.20 9.77 8.66
CA GLU A 170 39.40 10.34 8.05
C GLU A 170 40.41 9.22 7.76
N VAL A 171 40.95 9.22 6.54
CA VAL A 171 41.90 8.22 6.08
C VAL A 171 43.17 8.91 5.57
N SER A 172 44.31 8.59 6.18
CA SER A 172 45.59 9.15 5.75
C SER A 172 46.13 8.41 4.52
N ARG A 173 45.98 9.01 3.33
CA ARG A 173 46.49 8.46 2.07
C ARG A 173 48.01 8.27 2.06
N THR A 174 48.75 9.17 2.70
CA THR A 174 50.22 9.11 2.74
C THR A 174 50.71 7.89 3.51
N LYS A 175 50.14 7.65 4.71
CA LYS A 175 50.50 6.48 5.52
C LYS A 175 50.06 5.17 4.86
N LEU A 176 48.92 5.15 4.18
CA LEU A 176 48.49 4.00 3.36
C LEU A 176 49.49 3.68 2.25
N ARG A 177 50.03 4.71 1.58
CA ARG A 177 51.03 4.54 0.52
C ARG A 177 52.38 4.10 1.04
N GLU A 178 52.82 4.58 2.20
CA GLU A 178 54.05 4.14 2.87
C GLU A 178 53.99 2.67 3.32
N LEU A 179 52.80 2.19 3.69
CA LEU A 179 52.53 0.79 4.00
C LEU A 179 52.39 -0.12 2.77
N GLY A 180 52.50 0.43 1.55
CA GLY A 180 52.36 -0.33 0.32
C GLY A 180 50.93 -0.85 0.07
N VAL A 181 49.92 -0.23 0.69
CA VAL A 181 48.52 -0.64 0.51
C VAL A 181 48.01 -0.12 -0.83
N ASP A 182 48.17 -0.92 -1.88
CA ASP A 182 47.58 -0.67 -3.20
C ASP A 182 46.18 -1.29 -3.26
N TRP A 183 45.17 -0.49 -3.62
CA TRP A 183 43.77 -0.93 -3.72
C TRP A 183 43.47 -1.16 -5.19
N ALA A 184 44.01 -2.24 -5.75
CA ALA A 184 43.73 -2.63 -7.13
C ALA A 184 42.44 -3.45 -7.19
N LEU A 185 41.37 -2.85 -7.70
CA LEU A 185 40.17 -3.56 -8.15
C LEU A 185 40.47 -4.17 -9.52
N SER A 186 40.56 -5.50 -9.60
CA SER A 186 40.69 -6.18 -10.89
C SER A 186 39.32 -6.34 -11.54
N ASN A 187 39.14 -5.75 -12.72
CA ASN A 187 37.90 -5.87 -13.49
C ASN A 187 37.56 -7.35 -13.75
N GLY A 188 36.59 -7.88 -13.01
CA GLY A 188 36.02 -9.21 -13.23
C GLY A 188 35.83 -10.05 -11.96
N ASP A 189 36.48 -9.70 -10.85
CA ASP A 189 36.32 -10.39 -9.56
C ASP A 189 36.59 -9.38 -8.43
N ASP A 190 35.70 -9.30 -7.44
CA ASP A 190 35.61 -8.23 -6.44
C ASP A 190 36.70 -8.38 -5.35
N ILE A 191 37.96 -8.40 -5.79
CA ILE A 191 39.14 -8.71 -4.98
C ILE A 191 39.87 -7.40 -4.62
N VAL A 192 39.96 -7.10 -3.31
CA VAL A 192 40.90 -6.10 -2.79
C VAL A 192 42.21 -6.80 -2.45
N LYS A 193 43.25 -6.60 -3.26
CA LYS A 193 44.58 -7.20 -3.06
C LYS A 193 45.56 -6.18 -2.46
N THR A 194 45.88 -6.31 -1.17
CA THR A 194 46.96 -5.54 -0.54
C THR A 194 48.29 -6.29 -0.71
N THR A 195 49.30 -5.59 -1.24
CA THR A 195 50.64 -6.16 -1.43
C THR A 195 51.64 -5.43 -0.53
N LEU A 196 51.99 -6.02 0.61
CA LEU A 196 53.04 -5.48 1.47
C LEU A 196 54.40 -5.89 0.90
N LYS A 197 55.25 -4.91 0.59
CA LYS A 197 56.65 -5.16 0.24
C LYS A 197 57.54 -4.79 1.42
N THR A 198 58.30 -5.75 1.92
CA THR A 198 59.28 -5.51 2.99
C THR A 198 60.61 -6.10 2.54
N GLY A 199 61.49 -5.26 2.00
CA GLY A 199 62.75 -5.70 1.38
C GLY A 199 62.53 -6.43 0.05
N ALA A 200 63.17 -7.59 -0.12
CA ALA A 200 63.10 -8.40 -1.34
C ALA A 200 61.86 -9.32 -1.40
N GLU A 201 61.09 -9.42 -0.31
CA GLU A 201 59.93 -10.28 -0.23
C GLU A 201 58.63 -9.50 -0.46
N THR A 202 57.71 -10.10 -1.23
CA THR A 202 56.41 -9.53 -1.56
C THR A 202 55.32 -10.38 -0.90
N PHE A 203 54.66 -9.83 0.12
CA PHE A 203 53.55 -10.49 0.81
C PHE A 203 52.22 -10.00 0.22
N SER A 204 51.47 -10.89 -0.41
CA SER A 204 50.16 -10.56 -1.01
C SER A 204 49.03 -11.07 -0.12
N VAL A 205 48.22 -10.16 0.42
CA VAL A 205 46.97 -10.46 1.15
C VAL A 205 45.80 -10.07 0.25
N GLY A 206 45.09 -11.07 -0.28
CA GLY A 206 43.86 -10.88 -1.06
C GLY A 206 42.63 -11.08 -0.17
N VAL A 207 41.67 -10.14 -0.24
CA VAL A 207 40.35 -10.26 0.40
C VAL A 207 39.35 -10.74 -0.65
N ILE A 208 38.70 -11.88 -0.39
CA ILE A 208 37.65 -12.46 -1.25
C ILE A 208 36.30 -12.33 -0.52
N GLU A 209 35.38 -11.58 -1.12
CA GLU A 209 33.91 -11.55 -0.99
C GLU A 209 33.20 -11.47 0.38
N ASN A 210 33.88 -11.50 1.54
CA ASN A 210 33.17 -11.48 2.83
C ASN A 210 33.15 -10.07 3.46
N SER A 211 31.96 -9.56 3.80
CA SER A 211 31.79 -8.28 4.52
C SER A 211 32.55 -8.25 5.85
N THR A 212 32.74 -9.42 6.48
CA THR A 212 33.60 -9.58 7.67
C THR A 212 35.07 -9.30 7.37
N SER A 213 35.58 -9.69 6.21
CA SER A 213 36.98 -9.46 5.85
C SER A 213 37.30 -7.99 5.55
N PHE A 214 36.38 -7.25 4.93
CA PHE A 214 36.48 -5.79 4.80
C PHE A 214 36.44 -5.08 6.17
N LEU A 215 35.55 -5.52 7.07
CA LEU A 215 35.52 -5.00 8.44
C LEU A 215 36.80 -5.33 9.22
N THR A 216 37.44 -6.48 8.97
CA THR A 216 38.74 -6.81 9.58
C THR A 216 39.90 -5.98 9.04
N SER A 217 39.93 -5.66 7.75
CA SER A 217 40.96 -4.77 7.18
C SER A 217 40.80 -3.34 7.71
N ILE A 218 39.57 -2.82 7.81
CA ILE A 218 39.32 -1.53 8.47
C ILE A 218 39.79 -1.55 9.94
N ARG A 219 39.53 -2.63 10.69
CA ARG A 219 40.02 -2.76 12.08
C ARG A 219 41.54 -2.82 12.16
N ALA A 220 42.20 -3.49 11.22
CA ALA A 220 43.66 -3.55 11.14
C ALA A 220 44.25 -2.16 10.81
N LEU A 221 43.66 -1.43 9.87
CA LEU A 221 44.04 -0.05 9.53
C LEU A 221 43.81 0.91 10.71
N LYS A 222 42.73 0.71 11.48
CA LYS A 222 42.46 1.46 12.72
C LYS A 222 43.52 1.17 13.79
N ARG A 223 43.93 -0.09 13.97
CA ARG A 223 45.02 -0.48 14.90
C ARG A 223 46.37 0.10 14.49
N ALA A 224 46.63 0.18 13.18
CA ALA A 224 47.81 0.84 12.64
C ALA A 224 47.71 2.38 12.66
N ASN A 225 46.64 2.95 13.23
CA ASN A 225 46.41 4.39 13.38
C ASN A 225 46.33 5.14 12.03
N LEU A 226 45.77 4.48 11.01
CA LEU A 226 45.65 4.96 9.62
C LEU A 226 44.26 5.51 9.30
N VAL A 227 43.25 5.03 10.04
CA VAL A 227 41.85 5.43 9.91
C VAL A 227 41.38 5.96 11.26
N LYS A 228 40.84 7.17 11.26
CA LYS A 228 40.28 7.83 12.44
C LYS A 228 38.81 8.09 12.21
N VAL A 229 37.94 7.57 13.09
CA VAL A 229 36.51 7.93 13.09
C VAL A 229 36.39 9.33 13.66
N LEU A 230 35.81 10.24 12.88
CA LEU A 230 35.61 11.64 13.28
C LEU A 230 34.27 11.83 13.99
N ALA A 231 33.21 11.21 13.47
CA ALA A 231 31.86 11.34 14.00
C ALA A 231 30.97 10.15 13.60
N SER A 232 29.95 9.90 14.41
CA SER A 232 28.89 8.92 14.13
C SER A 232 27.50 9.52 14.37
N PRO A 233 27.05 10.47 13.52
CA PRO A 233 25.74 11.08 13.70
C PRO A 233 24.60 10.11 13.41
N THR A 234 23.54 10.23 14.20
CA THR A 234 22.26 9.54 14.00
C THR A 234 21.17 10.54 13.65
N LEU A 235 20.40 10.28 12.59
CA LEU A 235 19.31 11.13 12.13
C LEU A 235 18.06 10.29 11.86
N THR A 236 16.90 10.76 12.29
CA THR A 236 15.61 10.13 11.96
C THR A 236 14.91 10.96 10.89
N ALA A 237 14.66 10.36 9.73
CA ALA A 237 13.96 10.98 8.61
C ALA A 237 12.60 10.32 8.40
N VAL A 238 11.65 11.07 7.84
CA VAL A 238 10.39 10.49 7.34
C VAL A 238 10.59 10.03 5.90
N ASP A 239 9.96 8.93 5.53
CA ASP A 239 10.00 8.37 4.18
C ASP A 239 9.70 9.42 3.10
N GLY A 240 10.63 9.56 2.15
CA GLY A 240 10.56 10.49 1.03
C GLY A 240 10.75 11.98 1.38
N ARG A 241 10.99 12.32 2.66
CA ARG A 241 11.22 13.71 3.07
C ARG A 241 12.72 14.01 3.21
N PRO A 242 13.19 15.18 2.75
CA PRO A 242 14.57 15.60 2.97
C PRO A 242 14.82 15.80 4.47
N ALA A 243 15.96 15.31 4.94
CA ALA A 243 16.43 15.50 6.30
C ALA A 243 17.88 15.97 6.24
N SER A 244 18.19 17.02 7.00
CA SER A 244 19.53 17.60 7.06
C SER A 244 20.11 17.46 8.45
N PHE A 245 21.40 17.19 8.50
CA PHE A 245 22.20 17.20 9.70
C PHE A 245 23.30 18.24 9.53
N ASN A 246 23.36 19.22 10.43
CA ASN A 246 24.46 20.17 10.51
C ASN A 246 25.08 20.06 11.90
N SER A 247 26.37 19.73 11.95
CA SER A 247 27.16 19.69 13.17
C SER A 247 28.37 20.57 12.99
N GLY A 248 28.30 21.77 13.58
CA GLY A 248 29.22 22.85 13.30
C GLY A 248 28.91 24.12 14.09
N GLY A 249 29.46 25.24 13.64
CA GLY A 249 29.18 26.57 14.15
C GLY A 249 29.17 27.61 13.02
N GLU A 250 29.10 28.88 13.40
CA GLU A 250 29.14 29.99 12.46
C GLU A 250 30.37 30.85 12.72
N PHE A 251 31.08 31.23 11.65
CA PHE A 251 32.21 32.15 11.73
C PHE A 251 31.81 33.51 11.13
N PRO A 252 31.89 34.61 11.89
CA PRO A 252 31.58 35.93 11.36
C PRO A 252 32.70 36.42 10.45
N ILE A 253 32.35 36.85 9.24
CA ILE A 253 33.26 37.47 8.28
C ILE A 253 32.80 38.89 8.03
N LEU A 254 33.73 39.83 8.15
CA LEU A 254 33.48 41.24 7.91
C LEU A 254 33.45 41.50 6.40
N ILE A 255 32.34 42.07 5.92
CA ILE A 255 32.17 42.46 4.52
C ILE A 255 31.92 43.98 4.43
N PRO A 256 32.42 44.67 3.39
CA PRO A 256 32.13 46.09 3.20
C PRO A 256 30.63 46.28 2.86
N ALA A 257 29.91 47.08 3.64
CA ALA A 257 28.48 47.35 3.45
C ALA A 257 28.18 48.72 2.79
N GLY A 258 29.22 49.40 2.29
CA GLY A 258 29.12 50.75 1.69
C GLY A 258 29.17 51.88 2.72
N LEU A 259 29.44 53.12 2.28
CA LEU A 259 29.52 54.33 3.12
C LEU A 259 30.40 54.20 4.39
N GLY A 260 31.47 53.40 4.33
CA GLY A 260 32.36 53.17 5.47
C GLY A 260 31.78 52.25 6.56
N GLN A 261 30.63 51.61 6.34
CA GLN A 261 30.07 50.63 7.25
C GLN A 261 30.61 49.22 6.98
N VAL A 262 30.87 48.48 8.06
CA VAL A 262 31.29 47.09 8.04
C VAL A 262 30.08 46.22 8.39
N GLY A 263 29.66 45.37 7.45
CA GLY A 263 28.65 44.35 7.68
C GLY A 263 29.27 43.07 8.24
N VAL A 264 28.49 42.31 9.00
CA VAL A 264 28.89 40.98 9.49
C VAL A 264 28.09 39.94 8.71
N GLN A 265 28.77 39.05 7.99
CA GLN A 265 28.17 37.89 7.35
C GLN A 265 28.65 36.62 8.05
N PHE A 266 27.73 35.83 8.58
CA PHE A 266 28.05 34.53 9.18
C PHE A 266 28.20 33.48 8.08
N ARG A 267 29.32 32.76 8.07
CA ARG A 267 29.49 31.54 7.27
C ARG A 267 29.51 30.32 8.17
N GLU A 268 28.65 29.35 7.87
CA GLU A 268 28.61 28.07 8.56
C GLU A 268 29.90 27.27 8.28
N PHE A 269 30.42 26.59 9.30
CA PHE A 269 31.50 25.62 9.18
C PHE A 269 31.14 24.38 9.99
N GLY A 270 31.53 23.20 9.51
CA GLY A 270 31.21 21.95 10.19
C GLY A 270 30.96 20.82 9.21
N THR A 271 30.26 19.81 9.68
CA THR A 271 29.85 18.67 8.85
C THR A 271 28.38 18.81 8.54
N ARG A 272 28.06 18.95 7.25
CA ARG A 272 26.70 19.02 6.75
C ARG A 272 26.42 17.75 5.95
N LEU A 273 25.30 17.11 6.23
CA LEU A 273 24.85 15.92 5.51
C LEU A 273 23.37 16.08 5.21
N ASP A 274 23.04 16.11 3.92
CA ASP A 274 21.66 16.16 3.46
C ASP A 274 21.27 14.79 2.91
N TYR A 275 20.13 14.27 3.36
CA TYR A 275 19.62 12.94 3.00
C TYR A 275 18.22 13.04 2.43
N VAL A 276 17.94 12.19 1.44
CA VAL A 276 16.58 11.81 1.07
C VAL A 276 16.53 10.29 1.10
N ALA A 277 15.84 9.74 2.09
CA ALA A 277 15.65 8.31 2.25
C ALA A 277 14.24 7.92 1.83
N LYS A 278 14.09 6.86 1.03
CA LYS A 278 12.81 6.35 0.56
C LYS A 278 12.70 4.84 0.75
N VAL A 279 11.64 4.38 1.41
CA VAL A 279 11.33 2.96 1.55
C VAL A 279 10.90 2.39 0.20
N ARG A 280 11.42 1.21 -0.14
CA ARG A 280 11.05 0.44 -1.34
C ARG A 280 10.54 -0.94 -0.93
N GLY A 281 9.73 -1.55 -1.80
CA GLY A 281 9.24 -2.91 -1.62
C GLY A 281 10.35 -3.92 -1.30
N GLY A 282 10.01 -4.87 -0.41
CA GLY A 282 10.92 -5.93 0.06
C GLY A 282 11.90 -5.48 1.14
N GLY A 283 11.57 -4.46 1.96
CA GLY A 283 12.40 -4.01 3.09
C GLY A 283 13.67 -3.26 2.70
N ARG A 284 13.77 -2.81 1.45
CA ARG A 284 14.94 -2.07 0.94
C ARG A 284 14.74 -0.57 1.15
N ILE A 285 15.83 0.14 1.39
CA ILE A 285 15.85 1.60 1.51
C ILE A 285 16.68 2.16 0.37
N TRP A 286 16.08 3.04 -0.41
CA TRP A 286 16.80 3.87 -1.37
C TRP A 286 17.26 5.14 -0.65
N LEU A 287 18.53 5.49 -0.80
CA LEU A 287 19.14 6.62 -0.11
C LEU A 287 19.88 7.49 -1.12
N GLU A 288 19.53 8.78 -1.16
CA GLU A 288 20.33 9.82 -1.80
C GLU A 288 21.05 10.61 -0.70
N VAL A 289 22.38 10.70 -0.83
CA VAL A 289 23.25 11.41 0.12
C VAL A 289 23.95 12.54 -0.60
N ARG A 290 23.91 13.74 -0.01
CA ARG A 290 24.70 14.89 -0.45
C ARG A 290 25.65 15.28 0.70
N PRO A 291 26.89 14.75 0.68
CA PRO A 291 27.91 15.04 1.69
C PRO A 291 28.66 16.35 1.44
#